data_AF-A0A7Y2UP66-F1
#
_entry.id   AF-A0A7Y2UP66-F1
#
_cell.length_a   1.000
_cell.length_b   1.000
_cell.length_c   1.000
_cell.angle_alpha   90.00
_cell.angle_beta   90.00
_cell.angle_gamma   90.00
#
_symmetry.space_group_name_H-M   'P 1'
#
loop_
_entity.id
_entity.type
_entity.pdbx_description
1 polymer ?
#
loop_
_entity_poly.entity_id
_entity_poly.type
_entity_poly.pdbx_seq_one_letter_code
_entity_poly.pdbx_strand_id
1 'polypeptide(L)'
;MTKYDVVIVGGGPGGLRCAALLSERGVKVLLLERQKRIGKKVCAGGITWGGLIKSLPEKLIQKTFTSQRIRTRYQDFKINGEQPIIGTVNRHELGSHMAELAIRHGAELIT
;
A
#
# COMPACT_ATOMS: atom_id res chain seq x y z
N MET A 1 22.77 -20.31 -11.55
CA MET A 1 21.49 -19.57 -11.66
C MET A 1 20.74 -19.70 -10.35
N THR A 2 20.36 -18.58 -9.74
CA THR A 2 19.48 -18.57 -8.57
C THR A 2 18.07 -18.95 -9.01
N LYS A 3 17.48 -20.00 -8.44
CA LYS A 3 16.07 -20.37 -8.66
C LYS A 3 15.19 -19.69 -7.62
N TYR A 4 14.03 -19.19 -8.05
CA TYR A 4 12.94 -18.70 -7.21
C TYR A 4 11.69 -19.51 -7.55
N ASP A 5 10.79 -19.66 -6.57
CA ASP A 5 9.50 -20.32 -6.78
C ASP A 5 8.51 -19.36 -7.45
N VAL A 6 8.59 -18.06 -7.08
CA VAL A 6 7.70 -17.02 -7.58
C VAL A 6 8.49 -15.76 -7.94
N VAL A 7 8.17 -15.17 -9.10
CA VAL A 7 8.63 -13.85 -9.51
C VAL A 7 7.43 -12.90 -9.59
N ILE A 8 7.52 -11.78 -8.87
CA ILE A 8 6.50 -10.72 -8.84
C ILE A 8 7.05 -9.51 -9.60
N VAL A 9 6.27 -9.02 -10.56
CA VAL A 9 6.63 -7.81 -11.32
C VAL A 9 5.78 -6.64 -10.86
N GLY A 10 6.42 -5.64 -10.24
CA GLY A 10 5.82 -4.40 -9.75
C GLY A 10 5.80 -4.28 -8.22
N GLY A 11 6.49 -3.27 -7.70
CA GLY A 11 6.58 -2.88 -6.28
C GLY A 11 5.45 -1.98 -5.81
N GLY A 12 4.23 -2.18 -6.33
CA GLY A 12 3.02 -1.53 -5.81
C GLY A 12 2.49 -2.22 -4.54
N PRO A 13 1.42 -1.69 -3.89
CA PRO A 13 0.86 -2.30 -2.68
C PRO A 13 0.47 -3.77 -2.84
N GLY A 14 -0.09 -4.13 -3.99
CA GLY A 14 -0.45 -5.53 -4.28
C GLY A 14 0.78 -6.43 -4.38
N GLY A 15 1.80 -6.02 -5.14
CA GLY A 15 3.04 -6.79 -5.30
C GLY A 15 3.82 -6.94 -4.00
N LEU A 16 4.01 -5.85 -3.25
CA LEU A 16 4.68 -5.88 -1.95
C LEU A 16 3.93 -6.73 -0.92
N ARG A 17 2.59 -6.65 -0.88
CA ARG A 17 1.79 -7.48 0.02
C ARG A 17 1.85 -8.96 -0.38
N CYS A 18 1.82 -9.26 -1.67
CA CYS A 18 1.97 -10.62 -2.19
C CYS A 18 3.34 -11.19 -1.80
N ALA A 19 4.42 -10.44 -2.03
CA ALA A 19 5.77 -10.83 -1.64
C ALA A 19 5.88 -11.13 -0.14
N ALA A 20 5.39 -10.21 0.70
CA ALA A 20 5.40 -10.40 2.15
C ALA A 20 4.68 -11.68 2.59
N LEU A 21 3.45 -11.92 2.09
CA LEU A 21 2.65 -13.08 2.47
C LEU A 21 3.24 -14.42 2.00
N LEU A 22 3.81 -14.46 0.80
CA LEU A 22 4.44 -15.65 0.25
C LEU A 22 5.74 -15.97 0.97
N SER A 23 6.60 -14.97 1.18
CA SER A 23 7.87 -15.15 1.87
C SER A 23 7.69 -15.50 3.34
N GLU A 24 6.67 -14.95 4.02
CA GLU A 24 6.27 -15.36 5.37
C GLU A 24 5.94 -16.85 5.46
N ARG A 25 5.46 -17.46 4.36
CA ARG A 25 5.14 -18.89 4.25
C ARG A 25 6.31 -19.74 3.74
N GLY A 26 7.52 -19.17 3.67
CA GLY A 26 8.73 -19.87 3.25
C GLY A 26 8.91 -20.01 1.74
N VAL A 27 8.07 -19.34 0.93
CA VAL A 27 8.21 -19.36 -0.54
C VAL A 27 9.38 -18.47 -0.94
N LYS A 28 10.23 -18.95 -1.86
CA LYS A 28 11.37 -18.17 -2.34
C LYS A 28 10.92 -17.19 -3.43
N VAL A 29 10.77 -15.92 -3.04
CA VAL A 29 10.18 -14.86 -3.88
C VAL A 29 11.24 -13.87 -4.35
N LEU A 30 11.18 -13.54 -5.64
CA LEU A 30 11.84 -12.36 -6.21
C LEU A 30 10.78 -11.33 -6.61
N LEU A 31 10.92 -10.09 -6.15
CA LEU A 31 10.12 -8.96 -6.61
C LEU A 31 10.99 -8.00 -7.42
N LEU A 32 10.53 -7.66 -8.62
CA LEU A 32 11.17 -6.72 -9.53
C LEU A 32 10.34 -5.46 -9.63
N GLU A 33 10.94 -4.31 -9.33
CA GLU A 33 10.39 -2.98 -9.58
C GLU A 33 11.30 -2.25 -10.57
N ARG A 34 10.72 -1.42 -11.43
CA ARG A 34 11.46 -0.63 -12.42
C ARG A 34 11.97 0.69 -11.85
N GLN A 35 11.26 1.23 -10.87
CA GLN A 35 11.60 2.48 -10.21
C GLN A 35 12.60 2.25 -9.07
N LYS A 36 13.71 3.00 -9.09
CA LYS A 36 14.69 3.05 -8.00
C LYS A 36 14.10 3.33 -6.60
N ARG A 37 12.92 3.97 -6.54
CA ARG A 37 12.21 4.26 -5.29
C ARG A 37 10.81 3.67 -5.34
N ILE A 38 10.51 2.83 -4.36
CA ILE A 38 9.18 2.26 -4.15
C ILE A 38 8.17 3.35 -3.79
N GLY A 39 6.91 3.15 -4.21
CA GLY A 39 5.79 4.02 -3.85
C GLY A 39 5.62 5.27 -4.71
N LYS A 40 6.46 5.49 -5.74
CA LYS A 40 6.32 6.63 -6.67
C LYS A 40 5.06 6.48 -7.53
N LYS A 41 3.99 7.17 -7.16
CA LYS A 41 2.75 7.29 -7.95
C LYS A 41 2.05 8.61 -7.65
N VAL A 42 1.55 9.29 -8.69
CA VAL A 42 0.67 10.45 -8.51
C VAL A 42 -0.65 9.96 -7.93
N CYS A 43 -0.88 10.28 -6.65
CA CYS A 43 -2.04 9.85 -5.89
C CYS A 43 -2.23 10.84 -4.73
N ALA A 44 -3.49 11.13 -4.37
CA ALA A 44 -3.81 11.94 -3.20
C ALA A 44 -3.50 11.24 -1.85
N GLY A 45 -2.93 10.03 -1.87
CA GLY A 45 -2.61 9.26 -0.67
C GLY A 45 -3.82 8.65 0.04
N GLY A 46 -5.03 8.82 -0.48
CA GLY A 46 -6.27 8.35 0.13
C GLY A 46 -6.38 6.82 0.20
N ILE A 47 -6.66 6.30 1.39
CA ILE A 47 -6.93 4.88 1.67
C ILE A 47 -8.22 4.79 2.49
N THR A 48 -9.15 3.96 2.03
CA THR A 48 -10.44 3.73 2.68
C THR A 48 -10.26 3.14 4.08
N TRP A 49 -11.05 3.62 5.05
CA TRP A 49 -10.98 3.16 6.44
C TRP A 49 -11.23 1.67 6.61
N GLY A 50 -12.10 1.07 5.80
CA GLY A 50 -12.34 -0.38 5.80
C GLY A 50 -11.22 -1.23 5.20
N GLY A 51 -10.17 -0.63 4.64
CA GLY A 51 -9.12 -1.32 3.88
C GLY A 51 -7.77 -1.35 4.58
N LEU A 52 -6.70 -1.21 3.78
CA LEU A 52 -5.31 -1.31 4.20
C LEU A 52 -4.98 -0.46 5.45
N ILE A 53 -5.59 0.71 5.59
CA ILE A 53 -5.26 1.70 6.64
C ILE A 53 -5.43 1.15 8.07
N LYS A 54 -6.35 0.21 8.30
CA LYS A 54 -6.52 -0.45 9.61
C LYS A 54 -5.34 -1.31 10.02
N SER A 55 -4.56 -1.79 9.06
CA SER A 55 -3.36 -2.59 9.29
C SER A 55 -2.06 -1.78 9.25
N LEU A 56 -2.15 -0.47 9.02
CA LEU A 56 -0.97 0.40 8.97
C LEU A 56 -0.60 0.90 10.37
N PRO A 57 0.70 1.05 10.66
CA PRO A 57 1.15 1.81 11.82
C PRO A 57 0.57 3.23 11.80
N GLU A 58 0.09 3.70 12.95
CA GLU A 58 -0.55 5.02 13.10
C GLU A 58 0.34 6.16 12.57
N LYS A 59 1.65 6.06 12.77
CA LYS A 59 2.65 7.03 12.28
C LYS A 59 2.64 7.27 10.76
N LEU A 60 2.09 6.35 9.97
CA LEU A 60 1.99 6.50 8.51
C LEU A 60 0.73 7.24 8.08
N ILE A 61 -0.24 7.41 8.98
CA ILE A 61 -1.50 8.10 8.71
C ILE A 61 -1.28 9.59 8.93
N GLN A 62 -1.35 10.37 7.86
CA GLN A 62 -1.11 11.82 7.91
C GLN A 62 -2.36 12.59 8.33
N LYS A 63 -3.53 12.17 7.84
CA LYS A 63 -4.82 12.82 8.15
C LYS A 63 -5.96 11.85 7.93
N THR A 64 -7.03 12.03 8.70
CA THR A 64 -8.27 11.26 8.57
C THR A 64 -9.45 12.19 8.30
N PHE A 65 -10.46 11.67 7.61
CA PHE A 65 -11.64 12.43 7.22
C PHE A 65 -12.90 11.60 7.51
N THR A 66 -13.76 12.12 8.37
CA THR A 66 -15.08 11.56 8.71
C THR A 66 -16.18 12.01 7.75
N SER A 67 -15.84 12.86 6.78
CA SER A 67 -16.81 13.36 5.82
C SER A 67 -16.27 13.45 4.40
N GLN A 68 -17.14 13.17 3.44
CA GLN A 68 -16.89 13.28 2.01
C GLN A 68 -18.04 14.05 1.35
N ARG A 69 -17.71 15.07 0.56
CA ARG A 69 -18.68 15.79 -0.28
C ARG A 69 -18.63 15.22 -1.68
N ILE A 70 -19.76 14.74 -2.17
CA ILE A 70 -19.92 14.21 -3.52
C ILE A 70 -20.69 15.25 -4.32
N ARG A 71 -20.00 15.86 -5.29
CA ARG A 71 -20.60 16.81 -6.21
C ARG A 71 -20.59 16.24 -7.62
N THR A 72 -21.77 16.22 -8.22
CA THR A 72 -21.99 15.85 -9.63
C THR A 72 -22.77 16.96 -10.31
N ARG A 73 -23.15 16.77 -11.58
CA ARG A 73 -24.05 17.70 -12.27
C ARG A 73 -25.44 17.81 -11.61
N TYR A 74 -25.96 16.71 -11.04
CA TYR A 74 -27.35 16.63 -10.59
C TYR A 74 -27.54 16.74 -9.08
N GLN A 75 -26.46 16.58 -8.32
CA GLN A 75 -26.53 16.54 -6.86
C GLN A 75 -25.22 17.02 -6.25
N ASP A 76 -25.34 17.60 -5.07
CA ASP A 76 -24.24 18.01 -4.22
C ASP A 76 -24.63 17.68 -2.77
N PHE A 77 -24.05 16.61 -2.25
CA PHE A 77 -24.39 16.10 -0.93
C PHE A 77 -23.16 15.68 -0.16
N LYS A 78 -23.30 15.59 1.17
CA LYS A 78 -22.23 15.26 2.10
C LYS A 78 -22.57 13.97 2.82
N ILE A 79 -21.65 13.02 2.79
CA ILE A 79 -21.70 11.83 3.63
C ILE A 79 -20.88 12.12 4.89
N ASN A 80 -21.41 11.76 6.05
CA ASN A 80 -20.72 11.83 7.34
C ASN A 80 -20.71 10.43 7.97
N GLY A 81 -19.58 10.05 8.57
CA GLY A 81 -19.43 8.83 9.34
C GLY A 81 -19.02 9.13 10.77
N GLU A 82 -19.44 8.28 11.70
CA GLU A 82 -19.00 8.34 13.11
C GLU A 82 -17.51 8.01 13.24
N GLN A 83 -17.02 7.11 12.38
CA GLN A 83 -15.59 6.82 12.20
C GLN A 83 -15.07 7.47 10.91
N PRO A 84 -13.74 7.65 10.78
CA PRO A 84 -13.17 8.09 9.51
C PRO A 84 -13.60 7.21 8.34
N ILE A 85 -13.81 7.82 7.18
CA ILE A 85 -14.17 7.11 5.94
C ILE A 85 -12.91 6.87 5.09
N ILE A 86 -11.99 7.83 5.11
CA ILE A 86 -10.72 7.78 4.38
C ILE A 86 -9.63 8.43 5.24
N GLY A 87 -8.41 7.92 5.12
CA GLY A 87 -7.22 8.60 5.60
C GLY A 87 -6.17 8.75 4.51
N THR A 88 -5.29 9.72 4.65
CA THR A 88 -4.20 9.98 3.70
C THR A 88 -2.88 9.48 4.25
N VAL A 89 -2.04 8.94 3.37
CA VAL A 89 -0.67 8.52 3.69
C VAL A 89 0.30 9.05 2.65
N ASN A 90 1.56 9.19 3.04
CA ASN A 90 2.63 9.38 2.07
C ASN A 90 2.89 8.04 1.35
N ARG A 91 2.81 8.05 0.01
CA ARG A 91 2.97 6.83 -0.80
C ARG A 91 4.39 6.27 -0.78
N HIS A 92 5.39 7.12 -0.58
CA HIS A 92 6.77 6.67 -0.40
C HIS A 92 6.96 6.01 0.95
N GLU A 93 6.47 6.63 2.03
CA GLU A 93 6.60 6.04 3.38
C GLU A 93 5.81 4.73 3.51
N LEU A 94 4.59 4.69 2.97
CA LEU A 94 3.83 3.45 2.88
C LEU A 94 4.59 2.39 2.06
N GLY A 95 5.10 2.78 0.89
CA GLY A 95 5.85 1.90 0.02
C GLY A 95 7.08 1.31 0.69
N SER A 96 7.89 2.15 1.33
CA SER A 96 9.07 1.74 2.10
C SER A 96 8.69 0.80 3.23
N HIS A 97 7.65 1.12 4.00
CA HIS A 97 7.18 0.25 5.08
C HIS A 97 6.76 -1.15 4.58
N MET A 98 6.03 -1.20 3.47
CA MET A 98 5.61 -2.47 2.88
C MET A 98 6.78 -3.26 2.27
N ALA A 99 7.77 -2.57 1.69
CA ALA A 99 8.99 -3.20 1.18
C ALA A 99 9.86 -3.77 2.31
N GLU A 100 10.04 -3.01 3.39
CA GLU A 100 10.73 -3.49 4.60
C GLU A 100 10.07 -4.74 5.17
N LEU A 101 8.73 -4.78 5.20
CA LEU A 101 7.99 -5.95 5.66
C LEU A 101 8.23 -7.16 4.75
N ALA A 102 8.20 -6.98 3.42
CA ALA A 102 8.47 -8.06 2.47
C ALA A 102 9.90 -8.60 2.63
N ILE A 103 10.89 -7.72 2.72
CA ILE A 103 12.31 -8.09 2.90
C ILE A 103 12.51 -8.81 4.24
N ARG A 104 11.88 -8.33 5.31
CA ARG A 104 11.95 -8.97 6.64
C ARG A 104 11.43 -10.41 6.61
N HIS A 105 10.42 -10.68 5.80
CA HIS A 105 9.89 -12.02 5.62
C HIS A 105 10.70 -12.88 4.63
N GLY A 106 11.77 -12.35 4.03
CA GLY A 106 12.68 -13.09 3.16
C GLY A 106 12.45 -12.91 1.66
N ALA A 107 11.62 -11.94 1.26
CA ALA A 107 11.50 -11.60 -0.16
C ALA A 107 12.77 -10.88 -0.65
N GLU A 108 13.29 -11.27 -1.81
CA GLU A 108 14.34 -10.53 -2.49
C GLU A 108 13.73 -9.45 -3.37
N LEU A 109 14.18 -8.20 -3.23
CA LEU A 109 13.67 -7.05 -3.97
C LEU A 109 14.79 -6.45 -4.83
N ILE A 110 14.49 -6.23 -6.12
CA ILE A 110 15.36 -5.52 -7.07
C ILE A 110 14.56 -4.35 -7.66
N THR A 111 15.13 -3.15 -7.63
CA THR A 111 14.51 -1.87 -8.03
C THR A 111 15.31 -1.11 -9.08
#